data_AF-A0A9P1DVA0-F1
#
_entry.id   AF-A0A9P1DVA0-F1
#
_cell.length_a   1.000
_cell.length_b   1.000
_cell.length_c   1.000
_cell.angle_alpha   90.00
_cell.angle_beta   90.00
_cell.angle_gamma   90.00
#
_symmetry.space_group_name_H-M   'P 1'
#
loop_
_entity.id
_entity.type
_entity.pdbx_description
1 polymer ?
#
loop_
_entity_poly.entity_id
_entity_poly.type
_entity_poly.pdbx_seq_one_letter_code
_entity_poly.pdbx_strand_id
1 'polypeptide(L)'
;MHGKSGLPRQGDQNPAMLPRSLPRWLAVTSTQSPKARWFAVSMYEELKRPNVLYEELKLKFGYMGVVNHKEVGVWDLFAILRGVRNKGDLGFALQTMNLFYNFGVKLKHREISTRLLAATMLAREESEAIELIKLYGSWLEHPPDSAVVYAVMSKFLDEKKPMEVRELAKLVREDWRFRLETPLYSLAIQAMLKLPKEQEPLRAAMILREDALQMGVRLPVKVQLQLLDESLKAVNLEPSGGSEVQSDAPSEDAPAEDVTDATDATAEDVPGESSEASAERSLSHLKDAVHLADALAQDGHVRGGASAATLCSLSWLFWHLSAISSELRQEVVSDCHAWSISCSDWTWSKTLEAACANFHSQVGFSSQLPRGLFQVLEASEDPEAQRLVERCRQCFGRFYPKA
;
A
#
# COMPACT_ATOMS: atom_id res chain seq x y z
N MET A 1 -19.76 6.87 78.29
CA MET A 1 -21.08 6.17 78.20
C MET A 1 -21.02 5.13 77.10
N HIS A 2 -22.05 4.27 76.98
CA HIS A 2 -22.07 3.03 76.18
C HIS A 2 -21.74 3.22 74.68
N GLY A 3 -21.31 2.19 73.91
CA GLY A 3 -21.09 0.78 74.25
C GLY A 3 -20.50 -0.02 73.06
N LYS A 4 -19.94 -1.20 73.31
CA LYS A 4 -19.31 -2.10 72.32
C LYS A 4 -20.29 -3.17 71.79
N SER A 5 -20.21 -3.51 70.50
CA SER A 5 -20.44 -4.86 69.91
C SER A 5 -20.41 -4.77 68.38
N GLY A 6 -19.94 -5.74 67.59
CA GLY A 6 -19.35 -7.04 67.87
C GLY A 6 -19.04 -7.79 66.55
N LEU A 7 -17.95 -8.56 66.51
CA LEU A 7 -17.48 -9.40 65.39
C LEU A 7 -18.21 -10.79 65.38
N PRO A 8 -17.76 -11.83 64.63
CA PRO A 8 -17.67 -12.05 63.17
C PRO A 8 -18.24 -13.45 62.74
N ARG A 9 -17.81 -14.00 61.57
CA ARG A 9 -18.06 -15.37 61.01
C ARG A 9 -19.50 -15.60 60.49
N GLN A 10 -19.82 -16.55 59.61
CA GLN A 10 -19.16 -17.67 58.88
C GLN A 10 -19.65 -17.59 57.40
N GLY A 11 -19.10 -18.19 56.34
CA GLY A 11 -18.41 -19.47 56.21
C GLY A 11 -19.38 -20.60 55.83
N ASP A 12 -19.72 -20.77 54.53
CA ASP A 12 -19.77 -22.09 53.86
C ASP A 12 -20.29 -22.09 52.38
N GLN A 13 -19.56 -22.85 51.55
CA GLN A 13 -19.98 -23.80 50.50
C GLN A 13 -20.98 -23.43 49.36
N ASN A 14 -20.44 -23.41 48.12
CA ASN A 14 -20.88 -24.12 46.89
C ASN A 14 -22.35 -24.57 46.70
N PRO A 15 -22.91 -24.50 45.46
CA PRO A 15 -22.29 -25.18 44.31
C PRO A 15 -22.39 -24.49 42.93
N ALA A 16 -21.76 -25.13 41.94
CA ALA A 16 -21.81 -24.77 40.54
C ALA A 16 -23.23 -24.76 39.95
N MET A 17 -23.55 -23.75 39.13
CA MET A 17 -24.58 -23.86 38.10
C MET A 17 -24.05 -23.45 36.73
N LEU A 18 -24.49 -24.22 35.74
CA LEU A 18 -24.06 -24.22 34.35
C LEU A 18 -24.39 -22.90 33.60
N PRO A 19 -23.69 -22.61 32.49
CA PRO A 19 -23.93 -21.39 31.72
C PRO A 19 -25.38 -21.30 31.23
N ARG A 20 -25.97 -20.11 31.36
CA ARG A 20 -27.31 -19.84 30.84
C ARG A 20 -27.32 -20.04 29.32
N SER A 21 -28.21 -20.92 28.88
CA SER A 21 -28.48 -21.28 27.50
C SER A 21 -28.64 -20.07 26.57
N LEU A 22 -27.96 -20.12 25.43
CA LEU A 22 -28.23 -19.29 24.25
C LEU A 22 -29.72 -19.37 23.86
N PRO A 23 -30.34 -18.29 23.35
CA PRO A 23 -31.73 -18.30 22.91
C PRO A 23 -31.95 -19.30 21.76
N ARG A 24 -32.95 -20.16 21.97
CA ARG A 24 -33.25 -21.36 21.17
C ARG A 24 -34.01 -21.03 19.87
N TRP A 25 -33.37 -20.29 18.96
CA TRP A 25 -33.87 -19.98 17.60
C TRP A 25 -32.93 -20.47 16.49
N LEU A 26 -32.33 -21.64 16.70
CA LEU A 26 -31.73 -22.48 15.63
C LEU A 26 -32.38 -23.87 15.69
N ALA A 27 -33.63 -23.93 15.23
CA ALA A 27 -34.35 -25.17 14.96
C ALA A 27 -34.86 -25.11 13.52
N VAL A 28 -34.09 -25.69 12.59
CA VAL A 28 -34.50 -25.84 11.20
C VAL A 28 -35.53 -26.97 11.10
N THR A 29 -36.78 -26.60 10.88
CA THR A 29 -37.81 -27.45 10.28
C THR A 29 -38.32 -26.69 9.04
N SER A 30 -37.79 -26.97 7.85
CA SER A 30 -38.11 -28.17 7.06
C SER A 30 -39.62 -28.44 7.03
N THR A 31 -40.35 -27.60 6.29
CA THR A 31 -41.51 -27.92 5.43
C THR A 31 -42.14 -26.61 4.90
N GLN A 32 -41.46 -25.93 3.98
CA GLN A 32 -42.11 -24.92 3.13
C GLN A 32 -41.70 -25.11 1.67
N SER A 33 -42.72 -25.13 0.80
CA SER A 33 -42.69 -25.47 -0.62
C SER A 33 -41.52 -24.85 -1.40
N PRO A 34 -40.81 -25.63 -2.25
CA PRO A 34 -39.81 -25.10 -3.17
C PRO A 34 -40.33 -24.00 -4.09
N LYS A 35 -41.64 -23.96 -4.38
CA LYS A 35 -42.23 -22.95 -5.28
C LYS A 35 -42.30 -21.53 -4.70
N ALA A 36 -42.17 -21.36 -3.38
CA ALA A 36 -42.25 -20.04 -2.74
C ALA A 36 -40.93 -19.24 -2.77
N ARG A 37 -39.77 -19.87 -3.01
CA ARG A 37 -38.48 -19.17 -3.14
C ARG A 37 -38.16 -18.68 -4.56
N TRP A 38 -38.83 -19.19 -5.58
CA TRP A 38 -38.62 -18.77 -6.97
C TRP A 38 -39.33 -17.45 -7.32
N PHE A 39 -40.31 -17.00 -6.52
CA PHE A 39 -41.01 -15.73 -6.73
C PHE A 39 -40.28 -14.49 -6.17
N ALA A 40 -39.19 -14.66 -5.42
CA ALA A 40 -38.36 -13.55 -4.92
C ALA A 40 -37.08 -13.31 -5.74
N VAL A 41 -36.82 -14.13 -6.76
CA VAL A 41 -35.65 -14.02 -7.66
C VAL A 41 -36.10 -13.86 -9.13
N SER A 42 -37.38 -13.50 -9.34
CA SER A 42 -37.95 -13.14 -10.63
C SER A 42 -38.14 -11.62 -10.78
N MET A 43 -37.15 -10.85 -10.30
CA MET A 43 -36.90 -9.48 -10.74
C MET A 43 -35.46 -9.36 -11.27
N TYR A 44 -35.19 -10.12 -12.33
CA TYR A 44 -34.54 -9.50 -13.48
C TYR A 44 -35.53 -8.46 -14.06
N GLU A 45 -35.71 -7.36 -13.34
CA GLU A 45 -36.06 -6.11 -13.98
C GLU A 45 -34.93 -5.87 -14.97
N GLU A 46 -35.22 -5.94 -16.28
CA GLU A 46 -34.27 -5.51 -17.28
C GLU A 46 -33.81 -4.12 -16.86
N LEU A 47 -32.51 -3.95 -16.62
CA LEU A 47 -31.93 -2.68 -16.21
C LEU A 47 -32.24 -1.67 -17.32
N LYS A 48 -33.35 -0.94 -17.15
CA LYS A 48 -33.83 0.04 -18.13
C LYS A 48 -32.66 0.93 -18.47
N ARG A 49 -32.38 1.08 -19.77
CA ARG A 49 -31.20 1.82 -20.22
C ARG A 49 -31.26 3.24 -19.63
N PRO A 50 -30.13 3.81 -19.17
CA PRO A 50 -30.09 5.13 -18.53
C PRO A 50 -30.79 6.24 -19.32
N ASN A 51 -30.75 6.18 -20.66
CA ASN A 51 -31.47 7.12 -21.53
C ASN A 51 -33.01 7.02 -21.42
N VAL A 52 -33.57 5.82 -21.28
CA VAL A 52 -35.02 5.60 -21.11
C VAL A 52 -35.47 6.11 -19.75
N LEU A 53 -34.72 5.79 -18.69
CA LEU A 53 -34.97 6.27 -17.33
C LEU A 53 -34.86 7.81 -17.25
N TYR A 54 -33.92 8.41 -17.95
CA TYR A 54 -33.77 9.87 -18.02
C TYR A 54 -34.97 10.55 -18.69
N GLU A 55 -35.44 10.06 -19.84
CA GLU A 55 -36.63 10.65 -20.49
C GLU A 55 -37.91 10.38 -19.68
N GLU A 56 -38.08 9.20 -19.07
CA GLU A 56 -39.17 8.93 -18.10
C GLU A 56 -39.15 9.93 -16.93
N LEU A 57 -37.96 10.19 -16.37
CA LEU A 57 -37.77 11.14 -15.27
C LEU A 57 -38.06 12.58 -15.70
N LYS A 58 -37.57 13.01 -16.86
CA LYS A 58 -37.76 14.35 -17.42
C LYS A 58 -39.24 14.72 -17.58
N LEU A 59 -40.09 13.74 -17.91
CA LEU A 59 -41.55 13.92 -17.90
C LEU A 59 -42.11 14.24 -16.50
N LYS A 60 -41.55 13.66 -15.42
CA LYS A 60 -41.94 13.96 -14.02
C LYS A 60 -41.58 15.38 -13.58
N PHE A 61 -40.57 16.02 -14.18
CA PHE A 61 -40.19 17.40 -13.87
C PHE A 61 -41.15 18.44 -14.51
N GLY A 62 -41.97 18.02 -15.47
CA GLY A 62 -43.02 18.85 -16.09
C GLY A 62 -42.49 19.95 -17.03
N TYR A 63 -43.41 20.58 -17.77
CA TYR A 63 -43.08 21.60 -18.77
C TYR A 63 -42.98 23.04 -18.23
N MET A 64 -43.32 23.30 -16.96
CA MET A 64 -43.49 24.67 -16.42
C MET A 64 -42.93 24.88 -15.00
N GLY A 65 -41.69 24.47 -14.72
CA GLY A 65 -40.98 24.92 -13.50
C GLY A 65 -41.46 24.34 -12.15
N VAL A 66 -42.57 23.60 -12.12
CA VAL A 66 -43.15 23.03 -10.89
C VAL A 66 -42.84 21.53 -10.81
N VAL A 67 -41.89 21.16 -9.96
CA VAL A 67 -41.54 19.76 -9.70
C VAL A 67 -42.43 19.19 -8.60
N ASN A 68 -43.05 18.04 -8.89
CA ASN A 68 -43.68 17.26 -7.83
C ASN A 68 -42.61 16.50 -7.02
N HIS A 69 -42.10 17.14 -5.96
CA HIS A 69 -41.11 16.55 -5.06
C HIS A 69 -41.56 15.26 -4.34
N LYS A 70 -42.81 14.80 -4.53
CA LYS A 70 -43.29 13.49 -4.06
C LYS A 70 -43.05 12.35 -5.08
N GLU A 71 -42.87 12.68 -6.36
CA GLU A 71 -42.74 11.71 -7.48
C GLU A 71 -41.31 11.61 -8.03
N VAL A 72 -40.50 12.66 -7.82
CA VAL A 72 -39.08 12.72 -8.15
C VAL A 72 -38.25 12.48 -6.90
N GLY A 73 -37.52 11.36 -6.87
CA GLY A 73 -36.68 10.98 -5.73
C GLY A 73 -35.23 10.70 -6.12
N VAL A 74 -34.33 10.74 -5.14
CA VAL A 74 -32.92 10.32 -5.31
C VAL A 74 -32.82 8.87 -5.81
N TRP A 75 -33.83 8.04 -5.55
CA TRP A 75 -33.95 6.68 -6.07
C TRP A 75 -34.00 6.60 -7.61
N ASP A 76 -34.60 7.59 -8.29
CA ASP A 76 -34.61 7.66 -9.76
C ASP A 76 -33.17 7.84 -10.29
N LEU A 77 -32.41 8.77 -9.69
CA LEU A 77 -30.99 8.97 -9.99
C LEU A 77 -30.16 7.71 -9.69
N PHE A 78 -30.46 6.97 -8.61
CA PHE A 78 -29.79 5.71 -8.29
C PHE A 78 -30.10 4.59 -9.29
N ALA A 79 -31.29 4.54 -9.86
CA ALA A 79 -31.63 3.61 -10.94
C ALA A 79 -30.82 3.91 -12.21
N ILE A 80 -30.75 5.19 -12.60
CA ILE A 80 -29.96 5.68 -13.74
C ILE A 80 -28.47 5.33 -13.55
N LEU A 81 -27.88 5.70 -12.39
CA LEU A 81 -26.48 5.40 -12.07
C LEU A 81 -26.15 3.90 -12.09
N ARG A 82 -27.06 3.04 -11.64
CA ARG A 82 -26.87 1.57 -11.66
C ARG A 82 -26.80 1.00 -13.09
N GLY A 83 -27.50 1.64 -14.03
CA GLY A 83 -27.53 1.27 -15.44
C GLY A 83 -26.31 1.71 -16.25
N VAL A 84 -25.44 2.59 -15.73
CA VAL A 84 -24.30 3.14 -16.47
C VAL A 84 -23.31 2.06 -16.88
N ARG A 85 -22.97 2.02 -18.18
CA ARG A 85 -21.93 1.15 -18.74
C ARG A 85 -20.95 1.87 -19.64
N ASN A 86 -21.38 2.93 -20.33
CA ASN A 86 -20.57 3.70 -21.28
C ASN A 86 -20.59 5.21 -20.95
N LYS A 87 -19.67 5.99 -21.55
CA LYS A 87 -19.64 7.47 -21.45
C LYS A 87 -20.99 8.13 -21.73
N GLY A 88 -21.72 7.65 -22.75
CA GLY A 88 -23.05 8.18 -23.07
C GLY A 88 -24.07 8.00 -21.95
N ASP A 89 -24.04 6.86 -21.25
CA ASP A 89 -24.91 6.59 -20.09
C ASP A 89 -24.57 7.50 -18.91
N LEU A 90 -23.27 7.73 -18.67
CA LEU A 90 -22.77 8.65 -17.66
C LEU A 90 -23.23 10.09 -17.98
N GLY A 91 -23.21 10.48 -19.25
CA GLY A 91 -23.78 11.75 -19.72
C GLY A 91 -25.25 11.94 -19.32
N PHE A 92 -26.09 10.91 -19.43
CA PHE A 92 -27.48 10.97 -18.95
C PHE A 92 -27.58 11.06 -17.42
N ALA A 93 -26.69 10.41 -16.67
CA ALA A 93 -26.63 10.54 -15.22
C ALA A 93 -26.22 11.96 -14.77
N LEU A 94 -25.25 12.58 -15.43
CA LEU A 94 -24.82 13.96 -15.17
C LEU A 94 -25.88 14.98 -15.59
N GLN A 95 -26.54 14.80 -16.73
CA GLN A 95 -27.71 15.59 -17.13
C GLN A 95 -28.84 15.47 -16.11
N THR A 96 -29.07 14.27 -15.57
CA THR A 96 -30.03 14.06 -14.47
C THR A 96 -29.64 14.88 -13.25
N MET A 97 -28.39 14.84 -12.79
CA MET A 97 -27.97 15.63 -11.64
C MET A 97 -28.15 17.13 -11.87
N ASN A 98 -27.82 17.64 -13.06
CA ASN A 98 -28.07 19.03 -13.44
C ASN A 98 -29.57 19.39 -13.42
N LEU A 99 -30.45 18.47 -13.84
CA LEU A 99 -31.90 18.64 -13.72
C LEU A 99 -32.32 18.77 -12.24
N PHE A 100 -31.82 17.89 -11.36
CA PHE A 100 -32.09 18.00 -9.91
C PHE A 100 -31.63 19.36 -9.34
N TYR A 101 -30.43 19.84 -9.70
CA TYR A 101 -29.94 21.16 -9.24
C TYR A 101 -30.76 22.33 -9.78
N ASN A 102 -31.05 22.36 -11.08
CA ASN A 102 -31.79 23.46 -11.73
C ASN A 102 -33.19 23.67 -11.15
N PHE A 103 -33.84 22.59 -10.69
CA PHE A 103 -35.14 22.65 -10.02
C PHE A 103 -35.05 22.58 -8.47
N GLY A 104 -33.87 22.85 -7.89
CA GLY A 104 -33.70 23.02 -6.44
C GLY A 104 -33.82 21.75 -5.59
N VAL A 105 -33.77 20.56 -6.20
CA VAL A 105 -33.86 19.28 -5.47
C VAL A 105 -32.53 18.98 -4.78
N LYS A 106 -32.53 19.02 -3.44
CA LYS A 106 -31.29 18.90 -2.64
C LYS A 106 -30.75 17.46 -2.63
N LEU A 107 -29.62 17.25 -3.31
CA LEU A 107 -28.90 15.97 -3.39
C LEU A 107 -28.10 15.63 -2.11
N LYS A 108 -28.78 15.53 -0.97
CA LYS A 108 -28.17 15.30 0.37
C LYS A 108 -27.79 13.85 0.69
N HIS A 109 -28.07 12.89 -0.18
CA HIS A 109 -27.91 11.48 0.17
C HIS A 109 -26.43 11.06 0.09
N ARG A 110 -25.86 10.59 1.21
CA ARG A 110 -24.42 10.21 1.35
C ARG A 110 -23.90 9.31 0.24
N GLU A 111 -24.71 8.39 -0.27
CA GLU A 111 -24.30 7.46 -1.33
C GLU A 111 -24.18 8.08 -2.74
N ILE A 112 -24.63 9.32 -2.98
CA ILE A 112 -24.63 9.91 -4.34
C ILE A 112 -23.21 10.01 -4.90
N SER A 113 -22.28 10.60 -4.15
CA SER A 113 -20.85 10.72 -4.50
C SER A 113 -20.23 9.35 -4.78
N THR A 114 -20.53 8.37 -3.93
CA THR A 114 -20.01 7.00 -4.01
C THR A 114 -20.53 6.26 -5.25
N ARG A 115 -21.84 6.35 -5.52
CA ARG A 115 -22.49 5.72 -6.68
C ARG A 115 -22.11 6.42 -7.99
N LEU A 116 -21.93 7.74 -7.97
CA LEU A 116 -21.44 8.50 -9.12
C LEU A 116 -20.00 8.09 -9.46
N LEU A 117 -19.09 8.09 -8.49
CA LEU A 117 -17.71 7.64 -8.70
C LEU A 117 -17.66 6.20 -9.23
N ALA A 118 -18.44 5.28 -8.66
CA ALA A 118 -18.55 3.92 -9.17
C ALA A 118 -19.09 3.85 -10.62
N ALA A 119 -20.08 4.67 -10.98
CA ALA A 119 -20.62 4.75 -12.34
C ALA A 119 -19.59 5.31 -13.34
N THR A 120 -18.85 6.35 -12.95
CA THR A 120 -17.76 6.93 -13.75
C THR A 120 -16.66 5.91 -14.04
N MET A 121 -16.27 5.12 -13.03
CA MET A 121 -15.30 4.04 -13.19
C MET A 121 -15.81 2.88 -14.06
N LEU A 122 -17.11 2.55 -13.98
CA LEU A 122 -17.74 1.56 -14.86
C LEU A 122 -17.78 2.03 -16.32
N ALA A 123 -18.01 3.33 -16.55
CA ALA A 123 -17.94 3.97 -17.87
C ALA A 123 -16.51 4.10 -18.43
N ARG A 124 -15.47 3.82 -17.61
CA ARG A 124 -14.03 3.96 -17.91
C ARG A 124 -13.55 5.40 -18.11
N GLU A 125 -14.26 6.38 -17.55
CA GLU A 125 -13.91 7.80 -17.64
C GLU A 125 -13.01 8.21 -16.47
N GLU A 126 -11.74 7.82 -16.55
CA GLU A 126 -10.76 7.96 -15.45
C GLU A 126 -10.45 9.41 -15.08
N SER A 127 -10.35 10.30 -16.06
CA SER A 127 -10.15 11.75 -15.81
C SER A 127 -11.33 12.34 -15.05
N GLU A 128 -12.56 11.99 -15.43
CA GLU A 128 -13.79 12.42 -14.75
C GLU A 128 -13.84 11.86 -13.31
N ALA A 129 -13.30 10.66 -13.05
CA ALA A 129 -13.23 10.09 -11.70
C ALA A 129 -12.27 10.87 -10.79
N ILE A 130 -11.11 11.31 -11.32
CA ILE A 130 -10.15 12.15 -10.59
C ILE A 130 -10.74 13.54 -10.35
N GLU A 131 -11.35 14.17 -11.36
CA GLU A 131 -12.03 15.47 -11.23
C GLU A 131 -13.17 15.42 -10.21
N LEU A 132 -13.95 14.34 -10.19
CA LEU A 132 -14.98 14.11 -9.17
C LEU A 132 -14.36 14.12 -7.77
N ILE A 133 -13.27 13.39 -7.53
CA ILE A 133 -12.60 13.37 -6.22
C ILE A 133 -12.00 14.74 -5.87
N LYS A 134 -11.49 15.51 -6.84
CA LYS A 134 -10.99 16.88 -6.65
C LYS A 134 -12.10 17.88 -6.28
N LEU A 135 -13.26 17.78 -6.95
CA LEU A 135 -14.28 18.83 -6.95
C LEU A 135 -15.57 18.46 -6.20
N TYR A 136 -15.71 17.24 -5.68
CA TYR A 136 -16.95 16.79 -5.02
C TYR A 136 -17.40 17.78 -3.94
N GLY A 137 -16.49 18.38 -3.17
CA GLY A 137 -16.80 19.30 -2.08
C GLY A 137 -17.46 20.62 -2.52
N SER A 138 -17.42 20.93 -3.83
CA SER A 138 -18.08 22.10 -4.41
C SER A 138 -19.51 21.84 -4.90
N TRP A 139 -19.88 20.57 -5.13
CA TRP A 139 -21.19 20.18 -5.67
C TRP A 139 -21.98 19.27 -4.72
N LEU A 140 -21.31 18.44 -3.92
CA LEU A 140 -21.90 17.41 -3.07
C LEU A 140 -21.54 17.62 -1.59
N GLU A 141 -22.51 17.38 -0.71
CA GLU A 141 -22.39 17.59 0.74
C GLU A 141 -21.50 16.54 1.44
N HIS A 142 -21.27 15.39 0.81
CA HIS A 142 -20.60 14.23 1.40
C HIS A 142 -19.53 13.62 0.48
N PRO A 143 -18.34 13.25 1.00
CA PRO A 143 -17.30 12.58 0.22
C PRO A 143 -17.78 11.22 -0.32
N PRO A 144 -17.19 10.73 -1.43
CA PRO A 144 -17.32 9.32 -1.82
C PRO A 144 -16.71 8.42 -0.73
N ASP A 145 -17.19 7.18 -0.66
CA ASP A 145 -16.68 6.20 0.31
C ASP A 145 -15.20 5.86 0.06
N SER A 146 -14.41 5.81 1.14
CA SER A 146 -12.95 5.63 1.06
C SER A 146 -12.59 4.32 0.36
N ALA A 147 -13.35 3.25 0.61
CA ALA A 147 -13.18 1.96 -0.04
C ALA A 147 -13.29 2.02 -1.58
N VAL A 148 -14.18 2.87 -2.12
CA VAL A 148 -14.31 3.06 -3.57
C VAL A 148 -13.14 3.88 -4.10
N VAL A 149 -12.70 4.93 -3.39
CA VAL A 149 -11.50 5.70 -3.76
C VAL A 149 -10.25 4.81 -3.80
N TYR A 150 -10.09 3.90 -2.82
CA TYR A 150 -8.97 2.94 -2.81
C TYR A 150 -9.05 1.93 -3.96
N ALA A 151 -10.26 1.54 -4.40
CA ALA A 151 -10.42 0.73 -5.61
C ALA A 151 -10.00 1.49 -6.88
N VAL A 152 -10.28 2.81 -6.98
CA VAL A 152 -9.77 3.67 -8.06
C VAL A 152 -8.25 3.74 -8.04
N MET A 153 -7.64 3.99 -6.87
CA MET A 153 -6.19 4.00 -6.69
C MET A 153 -5.54 2.66 -7.09
N SER A 154 -6.16 1.53 -6.72
CA SER A 154 -5.69 0.20 -7.13
C SER A 154 -5.70 0.02 -8.64
N LYS A 155 -6.76 0.45 -9.34
CA LYS A 155 -6.83 0.36 -10.81
C LYS A 155 -5.73 1.18 -11.48
N PHE A 156 -5.46 2.41 -11.01
CA PHE A 156 -4.35 3.21 -11.52
C PHE A 156 -2.97 2.60 -11.22
N LEU A 157 -2.82 1.91 -10.09
CA LEU A 157 -1.61 1.18 -9.74
C LEU A 157 -1.37 -0.05 -10.65
N ASP A 158 -2.44 -0.70 -11.10
CA ASP A 158 -2.39 -1.82 -12.07
C ASP A 158 -2.10 -1.32 -13.50
N GLU A 159 -2.67 -0.18 -13.89
CA GLU A 159 -2.43 0.50 -15.17
C GLU A 159 -1.09 1.23 -15.27
N LYS A 160 -0.24 1.13 -14.24
CA LYS A 160 1.08 1.78 -14.16
C LYS A 160 1.02 3.31 -14.25
N LYS A 161 0.01 3.92 -13.63
CA LYS A 161 -0.15 5.38 -13.48
C LYS A 161 0.14 5.83 -12.03
N PRO A 162 1.40 5.72 -11.53
CA PRO A 162 1.72 5.99 -10.13
C PRO A 162 1.53 7.46 -9.72
N MET A 163 1.62 8.40 -10.67
CA MET A 163 1.41 9.83 -10.40
C MET A 163 -0.05 10.16 -10.08
N GLU A 164 -1.01 9.52 -10.74
CA GLU A 164 -2.44 9.66 -10.42
C GLU A 164 -2.75 9.14 -9.02
N VAL A 165 -2.13 8.02 -8.63
CA VAL A 165 -2.25 7.47 -7.26
C VAL A 165 -1.66 8.44 -6.24
N ARG A 166 -0.55 9.12 -6.55
CA ARG A 166 0.05 10.16 -5.70
C ARG A 166 -0.87 11.37 -5.53
N GLU A 167 -1.47 11.84 -6.62
CA GLU A 167 -2.38 12.99 -6.57
C GLU A 167 -3.66 12.65 -5.79
N LEU A 168 -4.28 11.49 -6.04
CA LEU A 168 -5.41 11.01 -5.25
C LEU A 168 -5.05 10.85 -3.76
N ALA A 169 -3.87 10.32 -3.45
CA ALA A 169 -3.42 10.17 -2.08
C ALA A 169 -3.28 11.54 -1.38
N LYS A 170 -2.73 12.55 -2.08
CA LYS A 170 -2.65 13.93 -1.59
C LYS A 170 -4.04 14.52 -1.32
N LEU A 171 -4.99 14.39 -2.26
CA LEU A 171 -6.34 14.93 -2.12
C LEU A 171 -7.08 14.32 -0.91
N VAL A 172 -7.00 13.00 -0.73
CA VAL A 172 -7.58 12.30 0.43
C VAL A 172 -6.88 12.70 1.74
N ARG A 173 -5.59 13.04 1.69
CA ARG A 173 -4.77 13.44 2.85
C ARG A 173 -5.00 14.88 3.30
N GLU A 174 -5.32 15.78 2.38
CA GLU A 174 -5.62 17.20 2.63
C GLU A 174 -7.06 17.42 3.13
N ASP A 175 -7.99 16.54 2.75
CA ASP A 175 -9.41 16.65 3.11
C ASP A 175 -9.77 15.89 4.40
N TRP A 176 -9.96 16.66 5.49
CA TRP A 176 -10.34 16.19 6.82
C TRP A 176 -11.63 15.35 6.88
N ARG A 177 -12.47 15.37 5.83
CA ARG A 177 -13.71 14.58 5.77
C ARG A 177 -13.44 13.10 5.48
N PHE A 178 -12.30 12.78 4.86
CA PHE A 178 -11.85 11.41 4.71
C PHE A 178 -11.18 10.93 6.00
N ARG A 179 -11.38 9.64 6.30
CA ARG A 179 -10.60 8.95 7.32
C ARG A 179 -9.32 8.43 6.68
N LEU A 180 -8.18 8.73 7.29
CA LEU A 180 -6.90 8.19 6.86
C LEU A 180 -6.79 6.75 7.37
N GLU A 181 -6.77 5.81 6.44
CA GLU A 181 -6.74 4.38 6.72
C GLU A 181 -5.50 3.75 6.09
N THR A 182 -5.05 2.62 6.65
CA THR A 182 -3.87 1.87 6.18
C THR A 182 -3.83 1.59 4.66
N PRO A 183 -4.95 1.31 3.95
CA PRO A 183 -4.93 1.09 2.51
C PRO A 183 -4.46 2.30 1.69
N LEU A 184 -4.75 3.53 2.13
CA LEU A 184 -4.33 4.78 1.47
C LEU A 184 -2.80 4.81 1.30
N TYR A 185 -2.09 4.74 2.43
CA TYR A 185 -0.64 4.74 2.47
C TYR A 185 -0.04 3.49 1.83
N SER A 186 -0.67 2.32 2.01
CA SER A 186 -0.20 1.07 1.40
C SER A 186 -0.19 1.14 -0.13
N LEU A 187 -1.21 1.73 -0.74
CA LEU A 187 -1.30 1.92 -2.20
C LEU A 187 -0.39 3.05 -2.67
N ALA A 188 -0.31 4.16 -1.93
CA ALA A 188 0.56 5.29 -2.28
C ALA A 188 2.06 4.91 -2.22
N ILE A 189 2.51 4.19 -1.19
CA ILE A 189 3.87 3.66 -1.08
C ILE A 189 4.18 2.70 -2.24
N GLN A 190 3.27 1.76 -2.55
CA GLN A 190 3.42 0.86 -3.70
C GLN A 190 3.45 1.59 -5.05
N ALA A 191 2.81 2.76 -5.17
CA ALA A 191 2.91 3.61 -6.36
C ALA A 191 4.27 4.30 -6.44
N MET A 192 4.80 4.83 -5.33
CA MET A 192 6.11 5.50 -5.31
C MET A 192 7.25 4.54 -5.64
N LEU A 193 7.19 3.29 -5.15
CA LEU A 193 8.15 2.24 -5.52
C LEU A 193 8.09 1.81 -7.00
N LYS A 194 7.06 2.22 -7.76
CA LYS A 194 6.96 1.99 -9.21
C LYS A 194 7.39 3.20 -10.06
N LEU A 195 7.86 4.30 -9.46
CA LEU A 195 8.37 5.46 -10.19
C LEU A 195 9.71 5.14 -10.89
N PRO A 196 10.06 5.83 -11.99
CA PRO A 196 11.38 5.72 -12.59
C PRO A 196 12.48 6.17 -11.61
N LYS A 197 13.68 5.58 -11.72
CA LYS A 197 14.80 5.82 -10.80
C LYS A 197 15.16 7.31 -10.64
N GLU A 198 15.01 8.09 -11.71
CA GLU A 198 15.21 9.55 -11.76
C GLU A 198 14.41 10.33 -10.69
N GLN A 199 13.32 9.77 -10.17
CA GLN A 199 12.43 10.43 -9.21
C GLN A 199 12.63 9.95 -7.76
N GLU A 200 13.77 9.31 -7.46
CA GLU A 200 14.13 8.78 -6.13
C GLU A 200 12.98 7.96 -5.47
N PRO A 201 12.53 6.86 -6.11
CA PRO A 201 11.31 6.12 -5.73
C PRO A 201 11.29 5.68 -4.26
N LEU A 202 12.45 5.25 -3.74
CA LEU A 202 12.61 4.85 -2.34
C LEU A 202 12.40 6.03 -1.38
N ARG A 203 13.00 7.19 -1.66
CA ARG A 203 12.88 8.38 -0.81
C ARG A 203 11.44 8.88 -0.77
N ALA A 204 10.77 8.93 -1.93
CA ALA A 204 9.36 9.29 -2.00
C ALA A 204 8.47 8.31 -1.19
N ALA A 205 8.79 7.02 -1.20
CA ALA A 205 8.10 6.01 -0.41
C ALA A 205 8.38 6.12 1.10
N MET A 206 9.61 6.45 1.50
CA MET A 206 10.00 6.67 2.90
C MET A 206 9.35 7.91 3.51
N ILE A 207 9.21 9.01 2.74
CA ILE A 207 8.46 10.19 3.17
C ILE A 207 6.99 9.85 3.47
N LEU A 208 6.36 9.00 2.65
CA LEU A 208 4.97 8.55 2.90
C LEU A 208 4.86 7.59 4.09
N ARG A 209 5.90 6.79 4.38
CA ARG A 209 5.96 6.00 5.62
C ARG A 209 5.98 6.92 6.84
N GLU A 210 6.80 7.96 6.81
CA GLU A 210 6.96 8.88 7.94
C GLU A 210 5.68 9.69 8.18
N ASP A 211 5.01 10.20 7.14
CA ASP A 211 3.68 10.82 7.29
C ASP A 211 2.63 9.83 7.85
N ALA A 212 2.68 8.54 7.46
CA ALA A 212 1.78 7.54 8.05
C ALA A 212 2.02 7.36 9.56
N LEU A 213 3.28 7.34 10.01
CA LEU A 213 3.64 7.25 11.42
C LEU A 213 3.20 8.51 12.19
N GLN A 214 3.46 9.70 11.65
CA GLN A 214 3.03 10.97 12.24
C GLN A 214 1.51 11.10 12.35
N MET A 215 0.77 10.53 11.39
CA MET A 215 -0.70 10.46 11.43
C MET A 215 -1.24 9.27 12.24
N GLY A 216 -0.38 8.49 12.89
CA GLY A 216 -0.77 7.34 13.74
C GLY A 216 -1.31 6.13 12.97
N VAL A 217 -1.12 6.08 11.65
CA VAL A 217 -1.59 5.00 10.78
C VAL A 217 -0.55 3.89 10.72
N ARG A 218 -0.84 2.76 11.37
CA ARG A 218 0.04 1.57 11.31
C ARG A 218 0.02 0.94 9.92
N LEU A 219 1.21 0.71 9.36
CA LEU A 219 1.41 0.10 8.05
C LEU A 219 1.48 -1.43 8.14
N PRO A 220 1.00 -2.18 7.12
CA PRO A 220 1.05 -3.64 7.15
C PRO A 220 2.49 -4.13 7.00
N VAL A 221 2.83 -5.23 7.68
CA VAL A 221 4.13 -5.91 7.61
C VAL A 221 4.64 -6.06 6.18
N LYS A 222 3.76 -6.43 5.23
CA LYS A 222 4.13 -6.60 3.83
C LYS A 222 4.69 -5.33 3.20
N VAL A 223 4.17 -4.15 3.54
CA VAL A 223 4.65 -2.86 3.01
C VAL A 223 5.96 -2.48 3.70
N GLN A 224 6.07 -2.70 5.01
CA GLN A 224 7.32 -2.47 5.76
C GLN A 224 8.46 -3.35 5.24
N LEU A 225 8.21 -4.64 4.94
CA LEU A 225 9.18 -5.55 4.33
C LEU A 225 9.54 -5.17 2.89
N GLN A 226 8.57 -4.70 2.09
CA GLN A 226 8.86 -4.22 0.74
C GLN A 226 9.77 -2.98 0.77
N LEU A 227 9.54 -2.03 1.68
CA LEU A 227 10.44 -0.90 1.90
C LEU A 227 11.84 -1.38 2.32
N LEU A 228 11.93 -2.32 3.27
CA LEU A 228 13.21 -2.87 3.75
C LEU A 228 14.00 -3.53 2.61
N ASP A 229 13.35 -4.37 1.82
CA ASP A 229 13.98 -5.05 0.68
C ASP A 229 14.44 -4.04 -0.39
N GLU A 230 13.69 -2.97 -0.67
CA GLU A 230 14.14 -1.93 -1.62
C GLU A 230 15.27 -1.05 -1.06
N SER A 231 15.27 -0.72 0.24
CA SER A 231 16.42 -0.05 0.90
C SER A 231 17.69 -0.89 0.79
N LEU A 232 17.60 -2.20 1.03
CA LEU A 232 18.75 -3.11 0.91
C LEU A 232 19.20 -3.33 -0.54
N LYS A 233 18.29 -3.27 -1.53
CA LYS A 233 18.68 -3.21 -2.95
C LYS A 233 19.42 -1.93 -3.30
N ALA A 234 19.01 -0.79 -2.76
CA ALA A 234 19.67 0.49 -3.02
C ALA A 234 21.14 0.46 -2.56
N VAL A 235 21.43 -0.14 -1.40
CA VAL A 235 22.81 -0.36 -0.90
C VAL A 235 23.66 -1.22 -1.86
N ASN A 236 23.06 -2.16 -2.59
CA ASN A 236 23.76 -3.00 -3.57
C ASN A 236 23.84 -2.40 -5.00
N LEU A 237 23.00 -1.41 -5.31
CA LEU A 237 22.87 -0.82 -6.65
C LEU A 237 23.79 0.39 -6.87
N GLU A 238 24.60 0.74 -5.87
CA GLU A 238 25.69 1.72 -5.95
C GLU A 238 27.02 0.95 -6.15
N PRO A 239 27.38 0.54 -7.39
CA PRO A 239 28.70 0.00 -7.65
C PRO A 239 29.75 1.12 -7.51
N SER A 240 30.86 0.77 -6.87
CA SER A 240 32.14 1.46 -7.01
C SER A 240 32.38 1.88 -8.46
N GLY A 241 32.64 3.17 -8.68
CA GLY A 241 32.81 3.72 -10.02
C GLY A 241 33.98 3.11 -10.79
N GLY A 242 33.83 3.04 -12.12
CA GLY A 242 34.96 2.86 -13.05
C GLY A 242 34.97 1.55 -13.83
N SER A 243 34.27 1.51 -14.97
CA SER A 243 34.81 1.07 -16.29
C SER A 243 33.70 0.84 -17.33
N GLU A 244 33.11 1.91 -17.86
CA GLU A 244 32.71 1.89 -19.28
C GLU A 244 33.95 2.24 -20.11
N VAL A 245 34.86 1.27 -20.25
CA VAL A 245 35.90 1.34 -21.28
C VAL A 245 35.19 1.15 -22.61
N GLN A 246 35.03 2.23 -23.36
CA GLN A 246 34.66 2.17 -24.77
C GLN A 246 35.69 1.29 -25.48
N SER A 247 35.25 0.13 -25.98
CA SER A 247 36.07 -0.69 -26.87
C SER A 247 36.07 -0.05 -28.25
N ASP A 248 37.24 0.41 -28.69
CA ASP A 248 37.46 1.02 -30.00
C ASP A 248 36.89 0.19 -31.16
N ALA A 249 36.26 0.88 -32.10
CA ALA A 249 36.08 0.41 -33.47
C ALA A 249 36.97 1.27 -34.39
N PRO A 250 37.90 0.69 -35.17
CA PRO A 250 38.82 1.46 -35.98
C PRO A 250 38.12 2.00 -37.24
N SER A 251 38.30 3.30 -37.51
CA SER A 251 37.95 3.94 -38.78
C SER A 251 39.18 4.59 -39.40
N GLU A 252 39.75 3.94 -40.42
CA GLU A 252 40.69 4.58 -41.35
C GLU A 252 39.89 5.45 -42.33
N ASP A 253 40.15 6.76 -42.36
CA ASP A 253 40.71 7.46 -43.54
C ASP A 253 40.81 8.97 -43.29
N ALA A 254 41.80 9.61 -43.90
CA ALA A 254 42.21 11.01 -43.64
C ALA A 254 42.03 11.89 -44.92
N PRO A 255 42.62 13.10 -45.08
CA PRO A 255 43.23 14.04 -44.12
C PRO A 255 42.88 15.55 -44.32
N ALA A 256 43.45 16.39 -43.44
CA ALA A 256 44.06 17.72 -43.70
C ALA A 256 43.28 19.06 -43.59
N GLU A 257 44.08 20.08 -43.24
CA GLU A 257 43.87 21.56 -43.19
C GLU A 257 43.07 22.14 -42.00
N ASP A 258 43.43 23.27 -41.37
CA ASP A 258 44.70 24.06 -41.24
C ASP A 258 44.50 25.14 -40.12
N VAL A 259 45.57 25.79 -39.61
CA VAL A 259 45.58 27.15 -38.94
C VAL A 259 44.62 27.45 -37.74
N THR A 260 44.98 27.97 -36.54
CA THR A 260 46.23 28.43 -35.88
C THR A 260 46.04 28.72 -34.36
N ASP A 261 47.09 28.46 -33.55
CA ASP A 261 47.62 29.33 -32.45
C ASP A 261 46.89 29.44 -31.07
N ALA A 262 47.63 29.91 -30.07
CA ALA A 262 47.48 29.59 -28.65
C ALA A 262 46.51 30.46 -27.84
N THR A 263 46.02 29.93 -26.71
CA THR A 263 46.12 30.63 -25.42
C THR A 263 46.05 29.69 -24.23
N ASP A 264 46.82 30.03 -23.20
CA ASP A 264 46.94 29.38 -21.91
C ASP A 264 45.70 29.68 -21.03
N ALA A 265 45.06 28.63 -20.52
CA ALA A 265 44.04 28.72 -19.49
C ALA A 265 44.00 27.41 -18.68
N THR A 266 44.73 27.41 -17.57
CA THR A 266 44.64 26.44 -16.47
C THR A 266 43.17 26.14 -16.11
N ALA A 267 42.72 24.92 -16.37
CA ALA A 267 41.48 24.36 -15.85
C ALA A 267 41.85 23.31 -14.78
N GLU A 268 41.33 23.51 -13.57
CA GLU A 268 41.75 22.76 -12.39
C GLU A 268 41.33 21.28 -12.45
N ASP A 269 42.23 20.43 -11.94
CA ASP A 269 42.02 19.01 -11.70
C ASP A 269 40.96 18.85 -10.59
N VAL A 270 39.72 18.49 -10.94
CA VAL A 270 38.61 18.35 -9.98
C VAL A 270 38.65 16.97 -9.31
N PRO A 271 38.99 16.86 -8.01
CA PRO A 271 39.15 15.56 -7.36
C PRO A 271 37.90 15.14 -6.57
N GLY A 272 37.38 13.94 -6.86
CA GLY A 272 36.84 13.05 -5.83
C GLY A 272 35.36 13.11 -5.43
N GLU A 273 34.58 14.14 -5.78
CA GLU A 273 33.20 14.33 -5.24
C GLU A 273 32.20 13.18 -5.48
N SER A 274 32.42 12.33 -6.50
CA SER A 274 31.49 11.24 -6.83
C SER A 274 31.55 10.03 -5.90
N SER A 275 32.69 9.79 -5.23
CA SER A 275 32.88 8.59 -4.41
C SER A 275 32.30 8.74 -3.01
N GLU A 276 32.54 9.88 -2.36
CA GLU A 276 32.05 10.16 -1.00
C GLU A 276 30.52 10.28 -0.98
N ALA A 277 29.93 10.98 -1.97
CA ALA A 277 28.47 11.12 -2.08
C ALA A 277 27.71 9.79 -2.29
N SER A 278 28.33 8.79 -2.93
CA SER A 278 27.75 7.45 -3.10
C SER A 278 27.86 6.61 -1.81
N ALA A 279 28.97 6.74 -1.07
CA ALA A 279 29.15 6.11 0.23
C ALA A 279 28.15 6.67 1.28
N GLU A 280 27.95 8.00 1.32
CA GLU A 280 26.98 8.65 2.19
C GLU A 280 25.54 8.21 1.89
N ARG A 281 25.16 8.11 0.61
CA ARG A 281 23.84 7.59 0.19
C ARG A 281 23.64 6.14 0.65
N SER A 282 24.63 5.28 0.41
CA SER A 282 24.62 3.88 0.85
C SER A 282 24.44 3.75 2.36
N LEU A 283 25.14 4.59 3.14
CA LEU A 283 24.99 4.65 4.60
C LEU A 283 23.59 5.14 5.02
N SER A 284 23.00 6.12 4.31
CA SER A 284 21.64 6.61 4.58
C SER A 284 20.58 5.52 4.33
N HIS A 285 20.70 4.75 3.24
CA HIS A 285 19.80 3.63 2.95
C HIS A 285 19.94 2.48 3.94
N LEU A 286 21.14 2.29 4.51
CA LEU A 286 21.35 1.33 5.59
C LEU A 286 20.71 1.80 6.91
N LYS A 287 20.80 3.10 7.25
CA LYS A 287 20.06 3.69 8.39
C LYS A 287 18.55 3.53 8.23
N ASP A 288 18.01 3.83 7.04
CA ASP A 288 16.59 3.60 6.70
C ASP A 288 16.17 2.14 6.94
N ALA A 289 17.01 1.19 6.51
CA ALA A 289 16.77 -0.24 6.69
C ALA A 289 16.76 -0.68 8.18
N VAL A 290 17.67 -0.15 9.01
CA VAL A 290 17.64 -0.40 10.46
C VAL A 290 16.38 0.21 11.09
N HIS A 291 16.02 1.46 10.77
CA HIS A 291 14.78 2.07 11.25
C HIS A 291 13.51 1.33 10.80
N LEU A 292 13.51 0.72 9.61
CA LEU A 292 12.40 -0.10 9.12
C LEU A 292 12.20 -1.37 9.95
N ALA A 293 13.28 -2.08 10.24
CA ALA A 293 13.18 -3.30 11.02
C ALA A 293 13.13 -3.09 12.55
N ASP A 294 13.54 -1.92 13.07
CA ASP A 294 13.24 -1.50 14.45
C ASP A 294 11.73 -1.36 14.64
N ALA A 295 11.04 -0.72 13.68
CA ALA A 295 9.58 -0.65 13.66
C ALA A 295 8.93 -2.04 13.59
N LEU A 296 9.43 -2.96 12.75
CA LEU A 296 8.97 -4.36 12.74
C LEU A 296 9.17 -5.08 14.08
N ALA A 297 10.24 -4.77 14.82
CA ALA A 297 10.49 -5.31 16.15
C ALA A 297 9.54 -4.71 17.20
N GLN A 298 9.28 -3.40 17.16
CA GLN A 298 8.33 -2.70 18.02
C GLN A 298 6.88 -3.17 17.80
N ASP A 299 6.47 -3.38 16.54
CA ASP A 299 5.16 -3.95 16.17
C ASP A 299 5.03 -5.45 16.56
N GLY A 300 6.09 -6.07 17.09
CA GLY A 300 6.08 -7.45 17.61
C GLY A 300 6.32 -8.53 16.55
N HIS A 301 6.56 -8.16 15.29
CA HIS A 301 6.72 -9.09 14.17
C HIS A 301 8.05 -9.87 14.18
N VAL A 302 8.97 -9.53 15.08
CA VAL A 302 10.25 -10.25 15.29
C VAL A 302 10.18 -11.22 16.47
N ARG A 303 9.59 -10.81 17.61
CA ARG A 303 9.66 -11.56 18.89
C ARG A 303 8.60 -12.65 19.07
N GLY A 304 7.60 -12.74 18.19
CA GLY A 304 6.42 -13.61 18.36
C GLY A 304 6.29 -14.79 17.39
N GLY A 305 7.36 -15.21 16.71
CA GLY A 305 7.30 -16.15 15.59
C GLY A 305 7.29 -15.42 14.25
N ALA A 306 8.41 -14.76 13.94
CA ALA A 306 8.60 -14.02 12.70
C ALA A 306 8.42 -14.91 11.47
N SER A 307 7.81 -14.36 10.40
CA SER A 307 7.68 -15.08 9.14
C SER A 307 9.06 -15.38 8.53
N ALA A 308 9.18 -16.46 7.76
CA ALA A 308 10.44 -16.79 7.08
C ALA A 308 10.94 -15.63 6.19
N ALA A 309 10.03 -14.88 5.55
CA ALA A 309 10.37 -13.70 4.76
C ALA A 309 10.94 -12.56 5.63
N THR A 310 10.30 -12.26 6.77
CA THR A 310 10.80 -11.28 7.75
C THR A 310 12.22 -11.65 8.21
N LEU A 311 12.45 -12.93 8.53
CA LEU A 311 13.75 -13.42 8.95
C LEU A 311 14.80 -13.31 7.85
N CYS A 312 14.47 -13.66 6.60
CA CYS A 312 15.38 -13.46 5.47
C CYS A 312 15.75 -11.98 5.25
N SER A 313 14.79 -11.04 5.26
CA SER A 313 15.11 -9.61 5.09
C SER A 313 15.96 -9.07 6.26
N LEU A 314 15.74 -9.57 7.49
CA LEU A 314 16.61 -9.30 8.63
C LEU A 314 18.02 -9.88 8.44
N SER A 315 18.15 -11.13 7.99
CA SER A 315 19.46 -11.73 7.68
C SER A 315 20.24 -10.91 6.67
N TRP A 316 19.56 -10.34 5.67
CA TRP A 316 20.18 -9.48 4.68
C TRP A 316 20.68 -8.16 5.26
N LEU A 317 19.89 -7.51 6.11
CA LEU A 317 20.37 -6.34 6.86
C LEU A 317 21.58 -6.69 7.75
N PHE A 318 21.55 -7.82 8.45
CA PHE A 318 22.69 -8.26 9.26
C PHE A 318 23.93 -8.59 8.44
N TRP A 319 23.77 -9.07 7.19
CA TRP A 319 24.90 -9.27 6.26
C TRP A 319 25.58 -7.92 5.97
N HIS A 320 24.81 -6.90 5.57
CA HIS A 320 25.34 -5.56 5.33
C HIS A 320 25.96 -4.92 6.59
N LEU A 321 25.31 -5.04 7.75
CA LEU A 321 25.86 -4.57 9.02
C LEU A 321 27.16 -5.31 9.41
N SER A 322 27.33 -6.58 9.01
CA SER A 322 28.55 -7.34 9.27
C SER A 322 29.75 -6.92 8.40
N ALA A 323 29.49 -6.42 7.18
CA ALA A 323 30.51 -5.96 6.24
C ALA A 323 31.10 -4.57 6.56
N ILE A 324 30.37 -3.73 7.32
CA ILE A 324 30.85 -2.40 7.74
C ILE A 324 31.66 -2.45 9.05
N SER A 325 32.50 -1.42 9.26
CA SER A 325 33.32 -1.26 10.46
C SER A 325 32.46 -1.12 11.73
N SER A 326 33.04 -1.44 12.90
CA SER A 326 32.32 -1.36 14.17
C SER A 326 31.90 0.07 14.56
N GLU A 327 32.63 1.08 14.07
CA GLU A 327 32.36 2.49 14.34
C GLU A 327 31.15 2.97 13.53
N LEU A 328 31.16 2.74 12.21
CA LEU A 328 30.01 3.00 11.33
C LEU A 328 28.77 2.21 11.75
N ARG A 329 28.94 0.97 12.24
CA ARG A 329 27.84 0.18 12.78
C ARG A 329 27.21 0.81 14.02
N GLN A 330 27.99 1.45 14.89
CA GLN A 330 27.44 2.18 16.04
C GLN A 330 26.70 3.45 15.59
N GLU A 331 27.24 4.18 14.60
CA GLU A 331 26.59 5.37 14.02
C GLU A 331 25.28 5.05 13.28
N VAL A 332 25.20 3.90 12.61
CA VAL A 332 23.98 3.44 11.91
C VAL A 332 22.90 2.96 12.89
N VAL A 333 23.27 2.53 14.10
CA VAL A 333 22.35 1.93 15.09
C VAL A 333 22.05 2.87 16.28
N SER A 334 22.76 4.00 16.43
CA SER A 334 22.65 4.92 17.57
C SER A 334 21.22 5.34 17.91
N ASP A 335 20.41 5.52 16.87
CA ASP A 335 19.08 6.12 16.95
C ASP A 335 17.97 5.05 17.15
N CYS A 336 18.34 3.76 17.22
CA CYS A 336 17.41 2.63 17.29
C CYS A 336 17.38 1.99 18.68
N HIS A 337 16.52 2.53 19.56
CA HIS A 337 16.45 2.11 20.96
C HIS A 337 15.96 0.67 21.17
N ALA A 338 14.99 0.16 20.40
CA ALA A 338 14.42 -1.17 20.64
C ALA A 338 15.30 -2.32 20.10
N TRP A 339 16.03 -2.06 19.00
CA TRP A 339 17.00 -2.97 18.37
C TRP A 339 18.15 -3.35 19.30
N SER A 340 18.66 -2.35 20.03
CA SER A 340 19.86 -2.46 20.89
C SER A 340 19.78 -3.60 21.91
N ILE A 341 18.58 -3.96 22.35
CA ILE A 341 18.32 -4.91 23.45
C ILE A 341 18.31 -6.38 22.97
N SER A 342 18.26 -6.65 21.66
CA SER A 342 18.01 -8.01 21.13
C SER A 342 19.05 -8.57 20.16
N CYS A 343 20.02 -7.77 19.68
CA CYS A 343 20.86 -8.15 18.55
C CYS A 343 22.33 -8.46 18.86
N SER A 344 22.76 -8.50 20.12
CA SER A 344 24.09 -9.05 20.47
C SER A 344 24.29 -10.49 19.96
N ASP A 345 23.20 -11.24 19.89
CA ASP A 345 23.23 -12.69 19.63
C ASP A 345 22.83 -13.05 18.20
N TRP A 346 22.27 -12.11 17.42
CA TRP A 346 21.65 -12.33 16.11
C TRP A 346 22.65 -12.03 14.98
N THR A 347 23.30 -13.08 14.46
CA THR A 347 24.09 -12.99 13.22
C THR A 347 23.19 -13.18 11.99
N TRP A 348 23.67 -12.76 10.81
CA TRP A 348 22.99 -13.04 9.54
C TRP A 348 22.78 -14.55 9.32
N SER A 349 23.74 -15.37 9.75
CA SER A 349 23.67 -16.83 9.63
C SER A 349 22.63 -17.45 10.55
N LYS A 350 22.64 -17.14 11.85
CA LYS A 350 21.63 -17.64 12.81
C LYS A 350 20.22 -17.25 12.42
N THR A 351 20.02 -16.05 11.89
CA THR A 351 18.70 -15.57 11.45
C THR A 351 18.23 -16.28 10.18
N LEU A 352 19.14 -16.60 9.27
CA LEU A 352 18.83 -17.37 8.06
C LEU A 352 18.55 -18.85 8.37
N GLU A 353 19.27 -19.43 9.35
CA GLU A 353 18.94 -20.76 9.88
C GLU A 353 17.57 -20.78 10.56
N ALA A 354 17.21 -19.74 11.32
CA ALA A 354 15.88 -19.59 11.89
C ALA A 354 14.79 -19.44 10.81
N ALA A 355 15.08 -18.73 9.71
CA ALA A 355 14.17 -18.64 8.55
C ALA A 355 13.94 -20.03 7.93
N CYS A 356 14.99 -20.82 7.75
CA CYS A 356 14.91 -22.19 7.22
C CYS A 356 14.12 -23.13 8.15
N ALA A 357 14.29 -23.01 9.47
CA ALA A 357 13.53 -23.77 10.44
C ALA A 357 12.03 -23.42 10.39
N ASN A 358 11.69 -22.12 10.39
CA ASN A 358 10.31 -21.63 10.43
C ASN A 358 9.54 -21.82 9.11
N PHE A 359 10.22 -22.09 7.99
CA PHE A 359 9.61 -22.27 6.67
C PHE A 359 8.54 -23.39 6.60
N HIS A 360 8.61 -24.36 7.51
CA HIS A 360 7.65 -25.47 7.59
C HIS A 360 6.33 -25.10 8.29
N SER A 361 6.27 -23.93 8.95
CA SER A 361 5.05 -23.47 9.62
C SER A 361 4.06 -22.90 8.60
N GLN A 362 2.77 -23.18 8.77
CA GLN A 362 1.71 -22.83 7.81
C GLN A 362 1.37 -21.32 7.75
N VAL A 363 2.22 -20.45 8.30
CA VAL A 363 1.95 -19.03 8.51
C VAL A 363 3.01 -18.18 7.82
N GLY A 364 2.63 -17.52 6.73
CA GLY A 364 3.47 -16.50 6.08
C GLY A 364 4.17 -16.92 4.80
N PHE A 365 3.42 -17.39 3.80
CA PHE A 365 3.87 -17.28 2.42
C PHE A 365 3.94 -15.79 2.02
N SER A 366 5.14 -15.21 2.03
CA SER A 366 5.47 -14.14 1.10
C SER A 366 5.82 -14.78 -0.24
N SER A 367 5.19 -14.34 -1.33
CA SER A 367 5.63 -14.67 -2.69
C SER A 367 6.91 -13.93 -3.10
N GLN A 368 7.48 -13.16 -2.16
CA GLN A 368 8.65 -12.31 -2.32
C GLN A 368 9.60 -12.64 -1.14
N LEU A 369 10.49 -13.61 -1.35
CA LEU A 369 11.74 -13.71 -0.60
C LEU A 369 12.72 -12.67 -1.16
N PRO A 370 13.59 -12.07 -0.33
CA PRO A 370 14.51 -11.02 -0.77
C PRO A 370 15.56 -11.56 -1.75
N ARG A 371 15.31 -11.42 -3.06
CA ARG A 371 16.20 -11.99 -4.10
C ARG A 371 17.65 -11.51 -3.99
N GLY A 372 17.84 -10.24 -3.61
CA GLY A 372 19.15 -9.63 -3.46
C GLY A 372 20.01 -10.33 -2.40
N LEU A 373 19.41 -10.81 -1.30
CA LEU A 373 20.13 -11.63 -0.30
C LEU A 373 20.75 -12.86 -0.95
N PHE A 374 19.94 -13.64 -1.67
CA PHE A 374 20.39 -14.92 -2.23
C PHE A 374 21.40 -14.70 -3.36
N GLN A 375 21.25 -13.64 -4.17
CA GLN A 375 22.24 -13.24 -5.16
C GLN A 375 23.58 -12.88 -4.50
N VAL A 376 23.58 -12.12 -3.39
CA VAL A 376 24.82 -11.76 -2.66
C VAL A 376 25.45 -12.99 -1.99
N LEU A 377 24.67 -13.87 -1.36
CA LEU A 377 25.19 -15.09 -0.75
C LEU A 377 25.71 -16.10 -1.78
N GLU A 378 25.08 -16.20 -2.95
CA GLU A 378 25.54 -17.05 -4.06
C GLU A 378 26.81 -16.51 -4.73
N ALA A 379 27.01 -15.19 -4.74
CA ALA A 379 28.23 -14.55 -5.22
C ALA A 379 29.37 -14.53 -4.17
N SER A 380 29.11 -14.96 -2.92
CA SER A 380 30.08 -14.89 -1.84
C SER A 380 31.09 -16.05 -1.85
N GLU A 381 32.35 -15.73 -1.57
CA GLU A 381 33.41 -16.71 -1.32
C GLU A 381 33.36 -17.30 0.10
N ASP A 382 32.49 -16.79 0.98
CA ASP A 382 32.36 -17.28 2.36
C ASP A 382 31.78 -18.72 2.39
N PRO A 383 32.52 -19.71 2.93
CA PRO A 383 32.02 -21.08 3.05
C PRO A 383 30.78 -21.22 3.94
N GLU A 384 30.55 -20.32 4.91
CA GLU A 384 29.31 -20.29 5.70
C GLU A 384 28.13 -19.85 4.83
N ALA A 385 28.32 -18.83 3.98
CA ALA A 385 27.32 -18.36 3.04
C ALA A 385 26.94 -19.45 2.02
N GLN A 386 27.93 -20.11 1.41
CA GLN A 386 27.71 -21.19 0.45
C GLN A 386 26.98 -22.39 1.07
N ARG A 387 27.35 -22.77 2.30
CA ARG A 387 26.66 -23.82 3.07
C ARG A 387 25.20 -23.45 3.35
N LEU A 388 24.93 -22.19 3.69
CA LEU A 388 23.58 -21.72 3.98
C LEU A 388 22.73 -21.55 2.73
N VAL A 389 23.31 -21.16 1.60
CA VAL A 389 22.66 -21.18 0.27
C VAL A 389 22.15 -22.58 -0.05
N GLU A 390 22.99 -23.60 0.09
CA GLU A 390 22.60 -24.98 -0.21
C GLU A 390 21.51 -25.48 0.76
N ARG A 391 21.60 -25.14 2.04
CA ARG A 391 20.53 -25.40 3.02
C ARG A 391 19.23 -24.67 2.65
N CYS A 392 19.30 -23.41 2.22
CA CYS A 392 18.14 -22.64 1.77
C CYS A 392 17.50 -23.25 0.52
N ARG A 393 18.30 -23.72 -0.45
CA ARG A 393 17.79 -24.42 -1.65
C ARG A 393 17.04 -25.70 -1.27
N GLN A 394 17.57 -26.47 -0.31
CA GLN A 394 16.93 -27.69 0.20
C GLN A 394 15.65 -27.39 1.00
N CYS A 395 15.66 -26.40 1.89
CA CYS A 395 14.49 -26.04 2.73
C CYS A 395 13.39 -25.32 1.95
N PHE A 396 13.74 -24.33 1.10
CA PHE A 396 12.75 -23.54 0.34
C PHE A 396 12.32 -24.24 -0.95
N GLY A 397 13.15 -25.14 -1.50
CA GLY A 397 12.84 -25.95 -2.67
C GLY A 397 12.39 -25.11 -3.86
N ARG A 398 11.17 -25.37 -4.36
CA ARG A 398 10.57 -24.62 -5.49
C ARG A 398 10.37 -23.12 -5.24
N PHE A 399 10.43 -22.68 -3.99
CA PHE A 399 10.25 -21.27 -3.59
C PHE A 399 11.58 -20.53 -3.42
N TYR A 400 12.72 -21.23 -3.52
CA TYR A 400 14.02 -20.58 -3.55
C TYR A 400 14.07 -19.59 -4.72
N PRO A 401 14.39 -18.29 -4.49
CA PRO A 401 14.47 -17.32 -5.55
C PRO A 401 15.70 -17.61 -6.42
N LYS A 402 15.45 -18.17 -7.61
CA LYS A 402 16.50 -18.28 -8.63
C LYS A 402 16.92 -16.89 -9.08
N ALA A 403 18.23 -16.72 -9.27
CA ALA A 403 18.84 -15.51 -9.83
C ALA A 403 18.24 -15.14 -11.19
#